data_AF-A0A959CJ72-F1
#
_entry.id   AF-A0A959CJ72-F1
#
_cell.length_a   1.000
_cell.length_b   1.000
_cell.length_c   1.000
_cell.angle_alpha   90.00
_cell.angle_beta   90.00
_cell.angle_gamma   90.00
#
_symmetry.space_group_name_H-M   'P 1'
#
loop_
_entity.id
_entity.type
_entity.pdbx_description
1 polymer ?
#
loop_
_entity_poly.entity_id
_entity_poly.type
_entity_poly.pdbx_seq_one_letter_code
_entity_poly.pdbx_strand_id
1 'polypeptide(L)'
;QMLANLISNGIKFTSQGGVDVWVKNIREEDEVAWLSFKVQDTGIGIPRNKLDSIFERFEQASADTTRKYGGAGLGLSIVWKLAELQGGHVYVRSREGQGATFYLELPYRFPAEGEWHPPPPTAEGQPPSEPVHLEGLHILVAEDNPMNQHIAGLMLSHLGADCTIVENGHEALRHLQQQPFSLVLMDLQMPVMDGYAAAREIRRLGIDVPIIAITAHAMPGEREKCLACGMNDYLSKPVRRQELRQAIQRNLPRPATPVGKGPSDGPAIDYDYLMEVAGGSKTALAELAGIFLAQAPQELEKLGTALQENDLSGLAATAHSMKSTVSYMGMEQPLGQLLKRLELAARAEAPDTAHLSSLLEEVSRMTEQALRKVREELLPLREE
;
A
#
# COMPACT_ATOMS: atom_id res chain seq x y z
N GLN A 1 18.88 -5.19 0.01
CA GLN A 1 19.22 -5.34 1.45
C GLN A 1 20.71 -5.18 1.75
N MET A 2 21.62 -5.95 1.13
CA MET A 2 23.06 -5.90 1.47
C MET A 2 23.67 -4.49 1.39
N LEU A 3 23.46 -3.80 0.26
CA LEU A 3 23.93 -2.42 0.08
C LEU A 3 23.29 -1.45 1.08
N ALA A 4 21.99 -1.59 1.36
CA ALA A 4 21.31 -0.75 2.35
C ALA A 4 21.94 -0.87 3.75
N ASN A 5 22.32 -2.09 4.16
CA ASN A 5 23.01 -2.31 5.43
C ASN A 5 24.41 -1.66 5.44
N LEU A 6 25.19 -1.82 4.36
CA LEU A 6 26.52 -1.22 4.24
C LEU A 6 26.46 0.32 4.24
N ILE A 7 25.55 0.90 3.47
CA ILE A 7 25.34 2.35 3.37
C ILE A 7 24.86 2.92 4.71
N SER A 8 23.88 2.27 5.35
CA SER A 8 23.37 2.71 6.65
C SER A 8 24.46 2.68 7.72
N ASN A 9 25.34 1.68 7.72
CA ASN A 9 26.50 1.64 8.59
C ASN A 9 27.48 2.79 8.28
N GLY A 10 27.79 3.04 7.01
CA GLY A 10 28.63 4.16 6.61
C GLY A 10 28.11 5.50 7.11
N ILE A 11 26.81 5.76 6.97
CA ILE A 11 26.15 7.00 7.45
C ILE A 11 26.22 7.08 8.97
N LYS A 12 25.92 5.97 9.65
CA LYS A 12 25.89 5.89 11.12
C LYS A 12 27.24 6.17 11.78
N PHE A 13 28.35 5.75 11.15
CA PHE A 13 29.71 5.89 11.69
C PHE A 13 30.48 7.09 11.11
N THR A 14 29.84 7.91 10.27
CA THR A 14 30.41 9.12 9.68
C THR A 14 29.68 10.35 10.20
N SER A 15 30.28 11.04 11.16
CA SER A 15 29.71 12.28 11.71
C SER A 15 29.90 13.50 10.81
N GLN A 16 30.97 13.51 10.01
CA GLN A 16 31.29 14.57 9.04
C GLN A 16 31.95 13.92 7.82
N GLY A 17 31.63 14.41 6.62
CA GLY A 17 32.10 13.85 5.34
C GLY A 17 30.98 13.15 4.57
N GLY A 18 31.26 12.01 3.95
CA GLY A 18 30.32 11.37 3.02
C GLY A 18 30.44 9.86 2.95
N VAL A 19 29.46 9.26 2.27
CA VAL A 19 29.44 7.85 1.90
C VAL A 19 29.28 7.76 0.39
N ASP A 20 30.25 7.16 -0.27
CA ASP A 20 30.26 6.99 -1.71
C ASP A 20 30.04 5.53 -2.08
N VAL A 21 29.28 5.31 -3.16
CA VAL A 21 28.95 3.97 -3.67
C VAL A 21 29.35 3.88 -5.14
N TRP A 22 30.07 2.81 -5.48
CA TRP A 22 30.44 2.50 -6.87
C TRP A 22 30.10 1.06 -7.18
N VAL A 23 29.82 0.80 -8.45
CA VAL A 23 29.74 -0.54 -9.02
C VAL A 23 30.68 -0.62 -10.20
N LYS A 24 31.42 -1.73 -10.30
CA LYS A 24 32.24 -2.05 -11.47
C LYS A 24 32.10 -3.52 -11.80
N ASN A 25 32.06 -3.82 -13.09
CA ASN A 25 32.37 -5.16 -13.54
C ASN A 25 33.88 -5.37 -13.39
N ILE A 26 34.26 -6.40 -12.63
CA ILE A 26 35.66 -6.72 -12.35
C ILE A 26 36.17 -7.92 -13.16
N ARG A 27 35.26 -8.74 -13.70
CA ARG A 27 35.60 -9.97 -14.43
C ARG A 27 34.38 -10.53 -15.15
N GLU A 28 34.58 -11.06 -16.35
CA GLU A 28 33.57 -11.80 -17.12
C GLU A 28 34.15 -13.15 -17.54
N GLU A 29 33.51 -14.25 -17.14
CA GLU A 29 33.93 -15.63 -17.44
C GLU A 29 32.66 -16.50 -17.60
N ASP A 30 32.61 -17.38 -18.61
CA ASP A 30 31.56 -18.41 -18.77
C ASP A 30 30.11 -17.90 -18.58
N GLU A 31 29.74 -16.83 -19.29
CA GLU A 31 28.42 -16.17 -19.16
C GLU A 31 28.10 -15.63 -17.76
N VAL A 32 29.12 -15.41 -16.92
CA VAL A 32 29.00 -14.80 -15.59
C VAL A 32 29.82 -13.53 -15.52
N ALA A 33 29.17 -12.41 -15.21
CA ALA A 33 29.79 -11.15 -14.84
C ALA A 33 29.94 -11.05 -13.32
N TRP A 34 31.15 -10.77 -12.84
CA TRP A 34 31.42 -10.45 -11.45
C TRP A 34 31.34 -8.94 -11.26
N LEU A 35 30.36 -8.51 -10.46
CA LEU A 35 30.20 -7.10 -10.10
C LEU A 35 30.77 -6.86 -8.71
N SER A 36 31.67 -5.88 -8.59
CA SER A 36 32.21 -5.39 -7.32
C SER A 36 31.52 -4.09 -6.96
N PHE A 37 30.76 -4.12 -5.87
CA PHE A 37 30.16 -2.96 -5.24
C PHE A 37 31.09 -2.45 -4.15
N LYS A 38 31.50 -1.18 -4.24
CA LYS A 38 32.37 -0.52 -3.27
C LYS A 38 31.54 0.52 -2.50
N VAL A 39 31.47 0.39 -1.17
CA VAL A 39 30.85 1.37 -0.27
C VAL A 39 31.94 1.96 0.61
N GLN A 40 32.25 3.24 0.44
CA GLN A 40 33.32 3.93 1.16
C GLN A 40 32.71 5.02 2.05
N ASP A 41 33.09 5.03 3.31
CA ASP A 41 32.79 6.10 4.25
C ASP A 41 34.07 6.83 4.67
N THR A 42 33.91 8.07 5.15
CA THR A 42 34.99 8.88 5.71
C THR A 42 34.93 8.96 7.24
N GLY A 43 34.29 7.96 7.87
CA GLY A 43 33.98 7.96 9.30
C GLY A 43 35.13 7.56 10.21
N ILE A 44 34.77 7.06 11.39
CA ILE A 44 35.75 6.68 12.43
C ILE A 44 36.66 5.51 12.03
N GLY A 45 36.31 4.75 11.00
CA GLY A 45 37.01 3.54 10.59
C GLY A 45 36.93 2.40 11.63
N ILE A 46 37.57 1.28 11.31
CA ILE A 46 37.56 0.04 12.08
C ILE A 46 38.99 -0.29 12.48
N PRO A 47 39.27 -0.51 13.78
CA PRO A 47 40.56 -0.95 14.26
C PRO A 47 40.99 -2.30 13.66
N ARG A 48 42.29 -2.47 13.37
CA ARG A 48 42.83 -3.67 12.71
C ARG A 48 42.49 -4.97 13.43
N ASN A 49 42.49 -4.96 14.76
CA ASN A 49 42.20 -6.12 15.59
C ASN A 49 40.71 -6.55 15.57
N LYS A 50 39.83 -5.77 14.93
CA LYS A 50 38.40 -6.08 14.81
C LYS A 50 37.98 -6.48 13.39
N LEU A 51 38.85 -6.31 12.39
CA LEU A 51 38.51 -6.52 10.98
C LEU A 51 38.06 -7.95 10.67
N ASP A 52 38.66 -8.94 11.34
CA ASP A 52 38.34 -10.35 11.11
C ASP A 52 36.99 -10.75 11.73
N SER A 53 36.56 -10.06 12.78
CA SER A 53 35.38 -10.44 13.56
C SER A 53 34.13 -9.60 13.33
N ILE A 54 34.21 -8.49 12.57
CA ILE A 54 33.05 -7.64 12.28
C ILE A 54 31.92 -8.34 11.51
N PHE A 55 32.21 -9.48 10.87
CA PHE A 55 31.23 -10.29 10.14
C PHE A 55 30.64 -11.40 11.01
N GLU A 56 31.21 -11.66 12.19
CA GLU A 56 30.68 -12.61 13.15
C GLU A 56 29.43 -12.07 13.83
N ARG A 57 28.52 -12.97 14.20
CA ARG A 57 27.27 -12.57 14.87
C ARG A 57 27.59 -12.09 16.29
N PHE A 58 27.04 -10.93 16.66
CA PHE A 58 27.04 -10.37 18.02
C PHE A 58 28.37 -9.78 18.54
N GLU A 59 29.44 -9.73 17.74
CA GLU A 59 30.64 -8.99 18.14
C GLU A 59 30.47 -7.48 17.89
N GLN A 60 30.30 -6.74 18.99
CA GLN A 60 30.22 -5.29 18.98
C GLN A 60 31.52 -4.67 19.48
N ALA A 61 31.99 -3.66 18.77
CA ALA A 61 33.23 -2.96 19.07
C ALA A 61 33.12 -2.12 20.36
N SER A 62 33.29 -2.75 21.54
CA SER A 62 33.42 -2.16 22.89
C SER A 62 32.21 -1.36 23.45
N ALA A 63 32.02 -1.44 24.77
CA ALA A 63 30.87 -0.90 25.52
C ALA A 63 30.61 0.62 25.34
N ASP A 64 31.62 1.40 24.95
CA ASP A 64 31.48 2.85 24.70
C ASP A 64 30.78 3.19 23.38
N THR A 65 30.81 2.31 22.37
CA THR A 65 30.12 2.56 21.08
C THR A 65 28.62 2.28 21.16
N THR A 66 28.20 1.38 22.07
CA THR A 66 26.80 1.02 22.33
C THR A 66 25.96 2.18 22.87
N ARG A 67 26.56 3.09 23.66
CA ARG A 67 25.85 4.27 24.20
C ARG A 67 25.64 5.39 23.18
N LYS A 68 26.46 5.45 22.13
CA LYS A 68 26.46 6.57 21.18
C LYS A 68 25.89 6.21 19.80
N TYR A 69 25.94 4.93 19.42
CA TYR A 69 25.56 4.47 18.06
C TYR A 69 24.82 3.12 18.08
N GLY A 70 23.77 2.96 18.89
CA GLY A 70 23.07 1.67 19.11
C GLY A 70 22.75 0.81 17.87
N GLY A 71 22.82 -0.51 18.00
CA GLY A 71 22.42 -1.49 16.97
C GLY A 71 22.61 -2.94 17.45
N ALA A 72 21.86 -3.90 16.88
CA ALA A 72 21.86 -5.30 17.32
C ALA A 72 23.11 -6.13 16.90
N GLY A 73 24.08 -5.54 16.20
CA GLY A 73 25.25 -6.26 15.66
C GLY A 73 24.94 -7.26 14.53
N LEU A 74 23.69 -7.32 14.06
CA LEU A 74 23.26 -8.30 13.04
C LEU A 74 23.53 -7.86 11.60
N GLY A 75 23.69 -6.54 11.36
CA GLY A 75 23.69 -5.96 10.02
C GLY A 75 24.75 -6.54 9.08
N LEU A 76 26.01 -6.64 9.52
CA LEU A 76 27.11 -7.16 8.70
C LEU A 76 27.07 -8.69 8.58
N SER A 77 26.61 -9.40 9.61
CA SER A 77 26.42 -10.86 9.55
C SER A 77 25.36 -11.27 8.50
N ILE A 78 24.32 -10.44 8.31
CA ILE A 78 23.32 -10.64 7.25
C ILE A 78 23.94 -10.36 5.87
N VAL A 79 24.75 -9.31 5.74
CA VAL A 79 25.46 -9.01 4.47
C VAL A 79 26.33 -10.18 4.06
N TRP A 80 27.14 -10.69 4.99
CA TRP A 80 28.00 -11.84 4.75
C TRP A 80 27.20 -13.08 4.33
N LYS A 81 26.12 -13.42 5.06
CA LYS A 81 25.32 -14.60 4.73
C LYS A 81 24.64 -14.49 3.36
N LEU A 82 24.13 -13.31 3.02
CA LEU A 82 23.49 -13.08 1.71
C LEU A 82 24.50 -13.13 0.56
N ALA A 83 25.71 -12.61 0.77
CA ALA A 83 26.79 -12.68 -0.22
C ALA A 83 27.18 -14.14 -0.47
N GLU A 84 27.38 -14.92 0.60
CA GLU A 84 27.71 -16.35 0.52
C GLU A 84 26.61 -17.15 -0.22
N LEU A 85 25.33 -16.90 0.11
CA LEU A 85 24.19 -17.54 -0.57
C LEU A 85 24.11 -17.23 -2.07
N GLN A 86 24.65 -16.09 -2.49
CA GLN A 86 24.74 -15.70 -3.89
C GLN A 86 26.05 -16.15 -4.55
N GLY A 87 26.86 -16.97 -3.88
CA GLY A 87 28.16 -17.43 -4.38
C GLY A 87 29.21 -16.31 -4.48
N GLY A 88 28.96 -15.17 -3.83
CA GLY A 88 29.86 -14.04 -3.78
C GLY A 88 30.60 -13.95 -2.45
N HIS A 89 31.30 -12.84 -2.26
CA HIS A 89 32.06 -12.59 -1.04
C HIS A 89 32.06 -11.11 -0.66
N VAL A 90 32.28 -10.85 0.63
CA VAL A 90 32.34 -9.50 1.20
C VAL A 90 33.63 -9.37 2.00
N TYR A 91 34.29 -8.22 1.86
CA TYR A 91 35.47 -7.89 2.65
C TYR A 91 35.54 -6.39 2.91
N VAL A 92 36.40 -5.98 3.85
CA VAL A 92 36.55 -4.58 4.25
C VAL A 92 38.02 -4.16 4.23
N ARG A 93 38.26 -2.89 3.91
CA ARG A 93 39.52 -2.19 4.16
C ARG A 93 39.21 -0.97 5.00
N SER A 94 39.87 -0.83 6.13
CA SER A 94 39.62 0.33 7.00
C SER A 94 40.88 0.73 7.76
N ARG A 95 40.92 2.01 8.13
CA ARG A 95 41.92 2.57 9.03
C ARG A 95 41.22 3.51 10.00
N GLU A 96 41.52 3.33 11.28
CA GLU A 96 40.95 4.15 12.35
C GLU A 96 41.24 5.64 12.10
N GLY A 97 40.18 6.45 12.18
CA GLY A 97 40.17 7.88 11.88
C GLY A 97 40.18 8.25 10.38
N GLN A 98 40.14 7.29 9.46
CA GLN A 98 40.18 7.55 8.00
C GLN A 98 39.01 6.92 7.22
N GLY A 99 38.05 6.33 7.93
CA GLY A 99 36.89 5.66 7.35
C GLY A 99 37.09 4.19 6.99
N ALA A 100 36.05 3.57 6.44
CA ALA A 100 36.08 2.20 5.96
C ALA A 100 35.62 2.11 4.49
N THR A 101 36.08 1.05 3.82
CA THR A 101 35.66 0.70 2.46
C THR A 101 35.26 -0.77 2.46
N PHE A 102 33.98 -1.02 2.26
CA PHE A 102 33.42 -2.35 2.10
C PHE A 102 33.34 -2.70 0.62
N TYR A 103 33.70 -3.92 0.31
CA TYR A 103 33.64 -4.50 -1.02
C TYR A 103 32.69 -5.69 -0.96
N LEU A 104 31.70 -5.69 -1.85
CA LEU A 104 30.75 -6.78 -2.04
C LEU A 104 30.86 -7.24 -3.48
N GLU A 105 31.34 -8.47 -3.69
CA GLU A 105 31.59 -9.01 -5.01
C GLU A 105 30.64 -10.17 -5.28
N LEU A 106 29.82 -10.04 -6.31
CA LEU A 106 28.72 -10.95 -6.60
C LEU A 106 28.77 -11.42 -8.07
N PRO A 107 28.58 -12.72 -8.34
CA PRO A 107 28.43 -13.24 -9.68
C PRO A 107 26.99 -13.06 -10.20
N TYR A 108 26.85 -12.61 -11.44
CA TYR A 108 25.59 -12.50 -12.16
C TYR A 108 25.68 -13.18 -13.51
N ARG A 109 24.74 -14.09 -13.81
CA ARG A 109 24.66 -14.72 -15.13
C ARG A 109 24.10 -13.71 -16.14
N PHE A 110 24.69 -13.66 -17.34
CA PHE A 110 24.06 -12.98 -18.45
C PHE A 110 22.71 -13.65 -18.77
N PRO A 111 21.66 -12.86 -19.07
CA PRO A 111 20.41 -13.44 -19.55
C PRO A 111 20.67 -14.16 -20.88
N ALA A 112 20.05 -15.33 -21.09
CA ALA A 112 20.05 -15.93 -22.42
C ALA A 112 19.28 -15.03 -23.42
N GLU A 113 19.51 -15.18 -24.71
CA GLU A 113 18.77 -14.44 -25.74
C GLU A 113 17.25 -14.59 -25.51
N GLY A 114 16.56 -13.46 -25.32
CA GLY A 114 15.12 -13.43 -25.06
C GLY A 114 14.69 -13.55 -23.59
N GLU A 115 15.59 -13.87 -22.65
CA GLU A 115 15.32 -13.88 -21.20
C GLU A 115 15.50 -12.50 -20.53
N TRP A 116 16.11 -11.55 -21.25
CA TRP A 116 16.16 -10.18 -20.77
C TRP A 116 14.78 -9.53 -20.91
N HIS A 117 13.98 -9.67 -19.86
CA HIS A 117 12.90 -8.76 -19.60
C HIS A 117 13.50 -7.57 -18.86
N PRO A 118 13.57 -6.36 -19.45
CA PRO A 118 13.85 -5.19 -18.65
C PRO A 118 12.84 -5.21 -17.50
N PRO A 119 13.26 -4.98 -16.23
CA PRO A 119 12.28 -4.78 -15.18
C PRO A 119 11.28 -3.75 -15.70
N PRO A 120 9.96 -3.95 -15.53
CA PRO A 120 9.00 -2.90 -15.84
C PRO A 120 9.54 -1.65 -15.17
N PRO A 121 9.64 -0.51 -15.89
CA PRO A 121 10.40 0.66 -15.44
C PRO A 121 10.10 0.87 -13.97
N THR A 122 11.08 0.57 -13.11
CA THR A 122 10.94 0.78 -11.68
C THR A 122 10.51 2.23 -11.52
N ALA A 123 9.49 2.47 -10.70
CA ALA A 123 8.84 3.77 -10.48
C ALA A 123 9.77 4.89 -9.93
N GLU A 124 11.08 4.76 -10.11
CA GLU A 124 12.13 5.74 -9.87
C GLU A 124 12.59 6.44 -11.16
N GLY A 125 12.05 6.10 -12.33
CA GLY A 125 12.44 6.72 -13.61
C GLY A 125 11.30 7.17 -14.53
N GLN A 126 10.03 6.90 -14.18
CA GLN A 126 8.93 7.59 -14.85
C GLN A 126 8.98 9.07 -14.43
N PRO A 127 8.80 10.04 -15.36
CA PRO A 127 8.40 11.38 -14.92
C PRO A 127 7.23 11.18 -13.97
N PRO A 128 7.13 11.94 -12.87
CA PRO A 128 6.07 11.73 -11.89
C PRO A 128 4.77 11.58 -12.67
N SER A 129 4.15 10.39 -12.59
CA SER A 129 2.74 10.22 -12.94
C SER A 129 2.07 11.47 -12.39
N GLU A 130 1.43 12.26 -13.28
CA GLU A 130 1.04 13.67 -13.11
C GLU A 130 0.94 14.08 -11.64
N PRO A 131 1.50 15.24 -11.23
CA PRO A 131 1.49 15.64 -9.83
C PRO A 131 0.09 15.46 -9.26
N VAL A 132 -0.07 14.43 -8.44
CA VAL A 132 -1.33 14.22 -7.74
C VAL A 132 -1.29 15.23 -6.62
N HIS A 133 -1.81 16.39 -6.94
CA HIS A 133 -2.13 17.43 -6.01
C HIS A 133 -3.16 16.83 -5.05
N LEU A 134 -2.76 16.55 -3.80
CA LEU A 134 -3.69 16.18 -2.73
C LEU A 134 -4.45 17.42 -2.20
N GLU A 135 -4.55 18.45 -3.03
CA GLU A 135 -5.16 19.74 -2.75
C GLU A 135 -6.66 19.54 -2.49
N GLY A 136 -7.14 20.13 -1.39
CA GLY A 136 -8.52 19.98 -0.93
C GLY A 136 -8.81 18.70 -0.15
N LEU A 137 -7.82 17.83 0.07
CA LEU A 137 -7.97 16.71 0.99
C LEU A 137 -7.71 17.14 2.42
N HIS A 138 -8.58 16.70 3.32
CA HIS A 138 -8.40 16.89 4.75
C HIS A 138 -8.19 15.53 5.42
N ILE A 139 -6.98 15.30 5.90
CA ILE A 139 -6.53 14.01 6.45
C ILE A 139 -6.48 14.08 7.98
N LEU A 140 -7.07 13.11 8.65
CA LEU A 140 -6.92 12.96 10.10
C LEU A 140 -5.69 12.10 10.38
N VAL A 141 -4.80 12.58 11.24
CA VAL A 141 -3.60 11.84 11.68
C VAL A 141 -3.71 11.58 13.17
N ALA A 142 -3.79 10.31 13.55
CA ALA A 142 -3.75 9.88 14.94
C ALA A 142 -2.37 9.28 15.24
N GLU A 143 -1.57 9.98 16.04
CA GLU A 143 -0.20 9.61 16.40
C GLU A 143 0.12 10.27 17.74
N ASP A 144 0.68 9.52 18.68
CA ASP A 144 0.92 9.99 20.06
C ASP A 144 2.28 10.67 20.23
N ASN A 145 3.23 10.44 19.32
CA ASN A 145 4.55 11.01 19.38
C ASN A 145 4.62 12.36 18.65
N PRO A 146 4.92 13.48 19.35
CA PRO A 146 4.96 14.81 18.74
C PRO A 146 5.93 14.95 17.56
N MET A 147 7.02 14.16 17.55
CA MET A 147 7.97 14.17 16.44
C MET A 147 7.37 13.50 15.19
N ASN A 148 6.70 12.36 15.36
CA ASN A 148 6.04 11.67 14.25
C ASN A 148 4.85 12.48 13.73
N GLN A 149 4.09 13.14 14.61
CA GLN A 149 3.06 14.11 14.23
C GLN A 149 3.61 15.21 13.32
N HIS A 150 4.74 15.82 13.71
CA HIS A 150 5.39 16.86 12.93
C HIS A 150 5.89 16.34 11.57
N ILE A 151 6.49 15.16 11.53
CA ILE A 151 6.94 14.53 10.27
C ILE A 151 5.76 14.23 9.35
N ALA A 152 4.67 13.65 9.87
CA ALA A 152 3.47 13.35 9.10
C ALA A 152 2.84 14.63 8.53
N GLY A 153 2.74 15.69 9.36
CA GLY A 153 2.24 17.00 8.92
C GLY A 153 3.09 17.61 7.80
N LEU A 154 4.42 17.57 7.92
CA LEU A 154 5.33 18.04 6.85
C LEU A 154 5.17 17.23 5.56
N MET A 155 5.08 15.90 5.66
CA MET A 155 4.90 15.04 4.48
C MET A 155 3.58 15.32 3.76
N LEU A 156 2.48 15.48 4.50
CA LEU A 156 1.16 15.77 3.93
C LEU A 156 1.09 17.18 3.34
N SER A 157 1.64 18.18 4.04
CA SER A 157 1.73 19.55 3.54
C SER A 157 2.54 19.65 2.24
N HIS A 158 3.66 18.93 2.15
CA HIS A 158 4.47 18.86 0.92
C HIS A 158 3.75 18.18 -0.25
N LEU A 159 2.73 17.36 0.02
CA LEU A 159 1.87 16.73 -0.98
C LEU A 159 0.61 17.57 -1.30
N GLY A 160 0.42 18.71 -0.62
CA GLY A 160 -0.70 19.62 -0.82
C GLY A 160 -1.96 19.31 -0.01
N ALA A 161 -1.90 18.35 0.93
CA ALA A 161 -3.04 18.00 1.78
C ALA A 161 -3.05 18.81 3.08
N ASP A 162 -4.25 19.16 3.56
CA ASP A 162 -4.47 19.66 4.91
C ASP A 162 -4.60 18.48 5.88
N CYS A 163 -4.19 18.68 7.14
CA CYS A 163 -4.36 17.65 8.15
C CYS A 163 -4.77 18.18 9.52
N THR A 164 -5.60 17.40 10.21
CA THR A 164 -5.83 17.53 11.66
C THR A 164 -5.04 16.43 12.36
N ILE A 165 -4.30 16.80 13.41
CA ILE A 165 -3.51 15.86 14.21
C ILE A 165 -4.17 15.66 15.57
N VAL A 166 -4.25 14.41 16.02
CA VAL A 166 -4.80 14.00 17.33
C VAL A 166 -3.86 13.00 17.99
N GLU A 167 -3.90 12.91 19.32
CA GLU A 167 -2.88 12.17 20.09
C GLU A 167 -3.25 10.69 20.35
N ASN A 168 -4.50 10.29 20.10
CA ASN A 168 -4.99 8.94 20.39
C ASN A 168 -6.26 8.59 19.60
N GLY A 169 -6.65 7.31 19.64
CA GLY A 169 -7.83 6.79 18.94
C GLY A 169 -9.16 7.37 19.40
N HIS A 170 -9.27 7.80 20.66
CA HIS A 170 -10.51 8.37 21.20
C HIS A 170 -10.75 9.79 20.67
N GLU A 171 -9.71 10.60 20.57
CA GLU A 171 -9.79 11.90 19.89
C GLU A 171 -10.07 11.75 18.40
N ALA A 172 -9.46 10.77 17.75
CA ALA A 172 -9.74 10.48 16.34
C ALA A 172 -11.23 10.21 16.09
N LEU A 173 -11.85 9.36 16.93
CA LEU A 173 -13.29 9.11 16.91
C LEU A 173 -14.11 10.38 17.09
N ARG A 174 -13.77 11.21 18.09
CA ARG A 174 -14.49 12.46 18.37
C ARG A 174 -14.47 13.40 17.16
N HIS A 175 -13.31 13.54 16.52
CA HIS A 175 -13.16 14.37 15.32
C HIS A 175 -13.96 13.82 14.14
N LEU A 176 -13.92 12.51 13.90
CA LEU A 176 -14.68 11.85 12.83
C LEU A 176 -16.20 11.97 13.00
N GLN A 177 -16.70 12.09 14.23
CA GLN A 177 -18.11 12.34 14.51
C GLN A 177 -18.53 13.80 14.27
N GLN A 178 -17.59 14.74 14.35
CA GLN A 178 -17.87 16.18 14.22
C GLN A 178 -17.78 16.65 12.78
N GLN A 179 -16.85 16.11 11.99
CA GLN A 179 -16.63 16.52 10.61
C GLN A 179 -16.10 15.37 9.75
N PRO A 180 -16.38 15.38 8.44
CA PRO A 180 -15.83 14.39 7.53
C PRO A 180 -14.34 14.64 7.29
N PHE A 181 -13.62 13.54 7.06
CA PHE A 181 -12.23 13.53 6.60
C PHE A 181 -12.12 12.67 5.35
N SER A 182 -11.18 13.00 4.47
CA SER A 182 -10.94 12.24 3.25
C SER A 182 -10.29 10.88 3.53
N LEU A 183 -9.44 10.82 4.56
CA LEU A 183 -8.67 9.65 4.94
C LEU A 183 -8.17 9.79 6.38
N VAL A 184 -7.93 8.66 7.05
CA VAL A 184 -7.30 8.59 8.37
C VAL A 184 -5.96 7.86 8.28
N LEU A 185 -4.90 8.50 8.75
CA LEU A 185 -3.63 7.85 9.08
C LEU A 185 -3.65 7.52 10.57
N MET A 186 -3.59 6.24 10.92
CA MET A 186 -3.81 5.77 12.29
C MET A 186 -2.60 4.99 12.78
N ASP A 187 -1.86 5.51 13.77
CA ASP A 187 -0.88 4.70 14.49
C ASP A 187 -1.57 3.55 15.23
N LEU A 188 -0.98 2.36 15.19
CA LEU A 188 -1.50 1.21 15.89
C LEU A 188 -1.23 1.26 17.40
N GLN A 189 -0.13 1.89 17.81
CA GLN A 189 0.30 1.89 19.21
C GLN A 189 0.22 3.30 19.80
N MET A 190 -0.92 3.60 20.43
CA MET A 190 -1.17 4.88 21.09
C MET A 190 -1.73 4.65 22.51
N PRO A 191 -1.50 5.57 23.46
CA PRO A 191 -2.12 5.52 24.77
C PRO A 191 -3.64 5.76 24.67
N VAL A 192 -4.36 5.46 25.76
CA VAL A 192 -5.82 5.63 25.91
C VAL A 192 -6.65 4.69 25.03
N MET A 193 -6.47 4.75 23.71
CA MET A 193 -7.13 3.87 22.75
C MET A 193 -6.19 3.62 21.57
N ASP A 194 -5.85 2.34 21.37
CA ASP A 194 -5.01 1.89 20.27
C ASP A 194 -5.73 1.96 18.91
N GLY A 195 -4.96 1.89 17.82
CA GLY A 195 -5.50 2.01 16.47
C GLY A 195 -6.47 0.89 16.08
N TYR A 196 -6.29 -0.32 16.63
CA TYR A 196 -7.18 -1.44 16.35
C TYR A 196 -8.56 -1.23 16.98
N ALA A 197 -8.60 -0.82 18.25
CA ALA A 197 -9.81 -0.49 18.97
C ALA A 197 -10.53 0.71 18.32
N ALA A 198 -9.77 1.74 17.94
CA ALA A 198 -10.31 2.91 17.24
C ALA A 198 -10.98 2.52 15.91
N ALA A 199 -10.30 1.72 15.07
CA ALA A 199 -10.86 1.30 13.78
C ALA A 199 -12.16 0.52 13.93
N ARG A 200 -12.23 -0.42 14.88
CA ARG A 200 -13.45 -1.19 15.15
C ARG A 200 -14.61 -0.29 15.54
N GLU A 201 -14.34 0.69 16.41
CA GLU A 201 -15.37 1.61 16.89
C GLU A 201 -15.82 2.57 15.78
N ILE A 202 -14.90 3.08 14.96
CA ILE A 202 -15.22 3.90 13.77
C ILE A 202 -16.18 3.13 12.85
N ARG A 203 -15.90 1.86 12.58
CA ARG A 203 -16.78 1.00 11.76
C ARG A 203 -18.11 0.69 12.44
N ARG A 204 -18.11 0.45 13.76
CA ARG A 204 -19.35 0.24 14.54
C ARG A 204 -20.28 1.45 14.49
N LEU A 205 -19.74 2.65 14.42
CA LEU A 205 -20.48 3.90 14.24
C LEU A 205 -20.96 4.12 12.79
N GLY A 206 -20.65 3.22 11.86
CA GLY A 206 -21.04 3.33 10.45
C GLY A 206 -20.21 4.33 9.64
N ILE A 207 -19.07 4.79 10.18
CA ILE A 207 -18.18 5.73 9.48
C ILE A 207 -17.27 4.92 8.55
N ASP A 208 -17.48 5.03 7.24
CA ASP A 208 -16.73 4.27 6.20
C ASP A 208 -15.55 5.07 5.61
N VAL A 209 -14.92 5.93 6.41
CA VAL A 209 -13.71 6.66 6.00
C VAL A 209 -12.55 5.68 5.77
N PRO A 210 -11.72 5.83 4.72
CA PRO A 210 -10.53 5.02 4.54
C PRO A 210 -9.57 5.19 5.72
N ILE A 211 -9.10 4.08 6.29
CA ILE A 211 -8.11 4.08 7.40
C ILE A 211 -6.85 3.34 6.92
N ILE A 212 -5.72 4.04 6.91
CA ILE A 212 -4.40 3.46 6.68
C ILE A 212 -3.69 3.33 8.03
N ALA A 213 -3.36 2.09 8.40
CA ALA A 213 -2.59 1.82 9.60
C ALA A 213 -1.13 2.28 9.44
N ILE A 214 -0.55 2.87 10.47
CA ILE A 214 0.88 3.08 10.57
C ILE A 214 1.41 2.16 11.67
N THR A 215 2.31 1.24 11.33
CA THR A 215 2.82 0.22 12.25
C THR A 215 4.34 0.28 12.38
N ALA A 216 4.87 0.09 13.58
CA ALA A 216 6.30 -0.05 13.81
C ALA A 216 6.87 -1.38 13.27
N HIS A 217 6.03 -2.40 13.06
CA HIS A 217 6.44 -3.74 12.68
C HIS A 217 5.67 -4.17 11.42
N ALA A 218 6.37 -4.78 10.46
CA ALA A 218 5.78 -5.34 9.25
C ALA A 218 5.91 -6.86 9.28
N MET A 219 5.47 -7.48 10.37
CA MET A 219 5.51 -8.92 10.54
C MET A 219 4.42 -9.61 9.71
N PRO A 220 4.67 -10.83 9.22
CA PRO A 220 3.63 -11.65 8.61
C PRO A 220 2.41 -11.78 9.55
N GLY A 221 1.21 -11.50 9.06
CA GLY A 221 -0.02 -11.55 9.88
C GLY A 221 -0.53 -10.18 10.36
N GLU A 222 0.28 -9.11 10.32
CA GLU A 222 -0.19 -7.77 10.75
C GLU A 222 -1.19 -7.16 9.76
N ARG A 223 -0.99 -7.39 8.46
CA ARG A 223 -1.92 -6.96 7.42
C ARG A 223 -3.32 -7.54 7.64
N GLU A 224 -3.40 -8.84 7.90
CA GLU A 224 -4.65 -9.55 8.15
C GLU A 224 -5.36 -9.01 9.39
N LYS A 225 -4.61 -8.67 10.45
CA LYS A 225 -5.18 -8.06 11.66
C LYS A 225 -5.75 -6.67 11.41
N CYS A 226 -5.04 -5.82 10.66
CA CYS A 226 -5.52 -4.49 10.30
C CYS A 226 -6.81 -4.57 9.49
N LEU A 227 -6.84 -5.41 8.46
CA LEU A 227 -8.01 -5.62 7.60
C LEU A 227 -9.19 -6.20 8.39
N ALA A 228 -8.94 -7.17 9.27
CA ALA A 228 -9.99 -7.77 10.12
C ALA A 228 -10.62 -6.78 11.10
N CYS A 229 -9.91 -5.70 11.46
CA CYS A 229 -10.43 -4.63 12.30
C CYS A 229 -11.10 -3.51 11.49
N GLY A 230 -11.20 -3.66 10.16
CA GLY A 230 -11.89 -2.73 9.26
C GLY A 230 -11.02 -1.62 8.66
N MET A 231 -9.69 -1.70 8.79
CA MET A 231 -8.76 -0.80 8.09
C MET A 231 -8.63 -1.19 6.61
N ASN A 232 -8.15 -0.29 5.78
CA ASN A 232 -8.09 -0.44 4.32
C ASN A 232 -6.68 -0.79 3.82
N ASP A 233 -5.65 -0.24 4.46
CA ASP A 233 -4.25 -0.46 4.10
C ASP A 233 -3.34 -0.27 5.31
N TYR A 234 -2.03 -0.49 5.14
CA TYR A 234 -1.02 -0.28 6.17
C TYR A 234 0.30 0.23 5.60
N LEU A 235 1.06 0.92 6.45
CA LEU A 235 2.39 1.45 6.17
C LEU A 235 3.31 1.13 7.35
N SER A 236 4.53 0.67 7.05
CA SER A 236 5.55 0.42 8.06
C SER A 236 6.35 1.69 8.38
N LYS A 237 6.60 1.95 9.66
CA LYS A 237 7.55 2.98 10.11
C LYS A 237 8.99 2.52 9.80
N PRO A 238 9.89 3.43 9.37
CA PRO A 238 9.65 4.84 9.08
C PRO A 238 8.89 5.03 7.76
N VAL A 239 7.81 5.81 7.82
CA VAL A 239 6.96 6.08 6.64
C VAL A 239 7.74 6.93 5.64
N ARG A 240 7.82 6.46 4.39
CA ARG A 240 8.45 7.24 3.31
C ARG A 240 7.42 8.04 2.54
N ARG A 241 7.78 9.26 2.11
CA ARG A 241 6.88 10.16 1.37
C ARG A 241 6.24 9.51 0.13
N GLN A 242 7.00 8.73 -0.64
CA GLN A 242 6.48 8.07 -1.84
C GLN A 242 5.50 6.93 -1.51
N GLU A 243 5.80 6.13 -0.48
CA GLU A 243 4.92 5.07 0.01
C GLU A 243 3.63 5.65 0.58
N LEU A 244 3.73 6.75 1.35
CA LEU A 244 2.58 7.49 1.86
C LEU A 244 1.71 8.02 0.72
N ARG A 245 2.31 8.66 -0.29
CA ARG A 245 1.60 9.13 -1.48
C ARG A 245 0.85 8.00 -2.17
N GLN A 246 1.52 6.88 -2.43
CA GLN A 246 0.92 5.73 -3.11
C GLN A 246 -0.21 5.13 -2.28
N ALA A 247 -0.02 4.95 -0.98
CA ALA A 247 -1.05 4.41 -0.10
C ALA A 247 -2.28 5.34 -0.03
N ILE A 248 -2.06 6.65 0.08
CA ILE A 248 -3.15 7.63 0.02
C ILE A 248 -3.88 7.53 -1.32
N GLN A 249 -3.16 7.52 -2.45
CA GLN A 249 -3.78 7.40 -3.79
C GLN A 249 -4.61 6.13 -3.97
N ARG A 250 -4.14 4.99 -3.46
CA ARG A 250 -4.86 3.71 -3.55
C ARG A 250 -6.14 3.69 -2.72
N ASN A 251 -6.18 4.44 -1.62
CA ASN A 251 -7.25 4.35 -0.62
C ASN A 251 -8.18 5.54 -0.60
N LEU A 252 -7.80 6.67 -1.20
CA LEU A 252 -8.75 7.73 -1.46
C LEU A 252 -9.82 7.20 -2.42
N PRO A 253 -11.10 7.51 -2.17
CA PRO A 253 -12.08 7.43 -3.24
C PRO A 253 -11.52 8.32 -4.35
N ARG A 254 -11.26 7.77 -5.54
CA ARG A 254 -10.77 8.54 -6.68
C ARG A 254 -11.59 9.82 -6.75
N PRO A 255 -10.97 11.01 -6.74
CA PRO A 255 -11.72 12.21 -7.00
C PRO A 255 -12.40 11.95 -8.35
N ALA A 256 -13.73 12.06 -8.35
CA ALA A 256 -14.43 12.27 -9.60
C ALA A 256 -13.70 13.44 -10.26
N THR A 257 -12.92 13.14 -11.29
CA THR A 257 -12.36 14.14 -12.19
C THR A 257 -13.53 15.06 -12.51
N PRO A 258 -13.36 16.39 -12.50
CA PRO A 258 -14.43 17.28 -12.94
C PRO A 258 -14.64 17.00 -14.42
N VAL A 259 -15.47 16.01 -14.72
CA VAL A 259 -16.09 15.82 -16.02
C VAL A 259 -16.97 17.03 -16.15
N GLY A 260 -16.45 18.01 -16.86
CA GLY A 260 -17.24 19.10 -17.38
C GLY A 260 -18.49 18.50 -18.04
N LYS A 261 -19.64 18.98 -17.55
CA LYS A 261 -21.03 18.76 -17.99
C LYS A 261 -21.79 17.61 -17.33
N GLY A 262 -22.46 17.99 -16.25
CA GLY A 262 -23.78 17.50 -15.87
C GLY A 262 -23.78 16.42 -14.76
N PRO A 263 -24.75 16.45 -13.83
CA PRO A 263 -24.92 15.36 -12.88
C PRO A 263 -25.37 14.12 -13.66
N SER A 264 -24.49 13.12 -13.79
CA SER A 264 -24.93 11.78 -14.16
C SER A 264 -25.06 10.97 -12.87
N ASP A 265 -26.29 10.86 -12.35
CA ASP A 265 -26.66 10.00 -11.22
C ASP A 265 -26.54 8.51 -11.61
N GLY A 266 -25.34 8.00 -11.89
CA GLY A 266 -25.16 6.60 -12.24
C GLY A 266 -23.74 6.07 -12.01
N PRO A 267 -23.58 4.74 -11.90
CA PRO A 267 -22.31 4.11 -11.53
C PRO A 267 -21.19 4.45 -12.52
N ALA A 268 -20.01 4.75 -11.99
CA ALA A 268 -18.82 5.03 -12.78
C ALA A 268 -18.06 3.72 -13.05
N ILE A 269 -17.63 3.51 -14.29
CA ILE A 269 -16.81 2.37 -14.68
C ILE A 269 -15.35 2.78 -14.52
N ASP A 270 -14.57 1.98 -13.78
CA ASP A 270 -13.13 2.21 -13.67
C ASP A 270 -12.39 1.56 -14.86
N TYR A 271 -12.22 2.34 -15.93
CA TYR A 271 -11.57 1.88 -17.16
C TYR A 271 -10.11 1.50 -16.97
N ASP A 272 -9.36 2.26 -16.17
CA ASP A 272 -7.93 1.99 -15.95
C ASP A 272 -7.76 0.65 -15.23
N TYR A 273 -8.56 0.42 -14.18
CA TYR A 273 -8.60 -0.85 -13.46
C TYR A 273 -9.01 -2.00 -14.39
N LEU A 274 -10.06 -1.81 -15.18
CA LEU A 274 -10.54 -2.83 -16.10
C LEU A 274 -9.50 -3.17 -17.19
N MET A 275 -8.76 -2.17 -17.69
CA MET A 275 -7.68 -2.38 -18.64
C MET A 275 -6.47 -3.09 -18.02
N GLU A 276 -6.16 -2.82 -16.75
CA GLU A 276 -5.15 -3.53 -15.98
C GLU A 276 -5.54 -5.00 -15.78
N VAL A 277 -6.78 -5.26 -15.36
CA VAL A 277 -7.34 -6.62 -15.19
C VAL A 277 -7.39 -7.38 -16.52
N ALA A 278 -7.71 -6.68 -17.62
CA ALA A 278 -7.70 -7.23 -18.97
C ALA A 278 -6.29 -7.38 -19.58
N GLY A 279 -5.23 -7.06 -18.83
CA GLY A 279 -3.84 -7.17 -19.30
C GLY A 279 -3.55 -6.30 -20.54
N GLY A 280 -4.24 -5.17 -20.69
CA GLY A 280 -4.11 -4.29 -21.86
C GLY A 280 -4.92 -4.73 -23.08
N SER A 281 -5.70 -5.83 -23.02
CA SER A 281 -6.45 -6.37 -24.16
C SER A 281 -7.88 -5.87 -24.23
N LYS A 282 -8.23 -5.13 -25.30
CA LYS A 282 -9.62 -4.71 -25.59
C LYS A 282 -10.57 -5.90 -25.78
N THR A 283 -10.08 -7.03 -26.31
CA THR A 283 -10.88 -8.24 -26.48
C THR A 283 -11.25 -8.85 -25.13
N ALA A 284 -10.29 -8.93 -24.20
CA ALA A 284 -10.54 -9.40 -22.85
C ALA A 284 -11.49 -8.46 -22.07
N LEU A 285 -11.36 -7.14 -22.30
CA LEU A 285 -12.30 -6.15 -21.76
C LEU A 285 -13.75 -6.39 -22.24
N ALA A 286 -13.93 -6.66 -23.54
CA ALA A 286 -15.25 -6.97 -24.10
C ALA A 286 -15.83 -8.30 -23.58
N GLU A 287 -14.97 -9.28 -23.29
CA GLU A 287 -15.38 -10.54 -22.64
C GLU A 287 -15.86 -10.31 -21.21
N LEU A 288 -15.14 -9.51 -20.42
CA LEU A 288 -15.54 -9.12 -19.06
C LEU A 288 -16.89 -8.37 -19.07
N ALA A 289 -17.05 -7.42 -19.99
CA ALA A 289 -18.32 -6.73 -20.20
C ALA A 289 -19.45 -7.70 -20.55
N GLY A 290 -19.20 -8.70 -21.41
CA GLY A 290 -20.16 -9.73 -21.76
C GLY A 290 -20.59 -10.59 -20.58
N ILE A 291 -19.65 -10.97 -19.70
CA ILE A 291 -19.93 -11.72 -18.47
C ILE A 291 -20.82 -10.90 -17.54
N PHE A 292 -20.48 -9.62 -17.31
CA PHE A 292 -21.27 -8.73 -16.47
C PHE A 292 -22.70 -8.56 -16.99
N LEU A 293 -22.87 -8.35 -18.31
CA LEU A 293 -24.18 -8.18 -18.94
C LEU A 293 -25.05 -9.43 -18.89
N ALA A 294 -24.46 -10.62 -18.73
CA ALA A 294 -25.18 -11.87 -18.54
C ALA A 294 -25.53 -12.13 -17.07
N GLN A 295 -24.61 -11.83 -16.15
CA GLN A 295 -24.74 -12.16 -14.73
C GLN A 295 -25.56 -11.14 -13.93
N ALA A 296 -25.30 -9.85 -14.08
CA ALA A 296 -25.93 -8.82 -13.26
C ALA A 296 -27.47 -8.80 -13.33
N PRO A 297 -28.13 -9.02 -14.50
CA PRO A 297 -29.60 -9.12 -14.56
C PRO A 297 -30.14 -10.34 -13.79
N GLN A 298 -29.45 -11.48 -13.84
CA GLN A 298 -29.86 -12.70 -13.14
C GLN A 298 -29.74 -12.55 -11.62
N GLU A 299 -28.67 -11.90 -11.15
CA GLU A 299 -28.49 -11.61 -9.73
C GLU A 299 -29.54 -10.61 -9.24
N LEU A 300 -29.89 -9.60 -10.05
CA LEU A 300 -30.93 -8.65 -9.71
C LEU A 300 -32.31 -9.30 -9.58
N GLU A 301 -32.66 -10.21 -10.48
CA GLU A 301 -33.92 -10.99 -10.42
C GLU A 301 -33.96 -11.88 -9.17
N LYS A 302 -32.84 -12.52 -8.82
CA LYS A 302 -32.70 -13.32 -7.60
C LYS A 302 -32.88 -12.48 -6.34
N LEU A 303 -32.35 -11.26 -6.28
CA LEU A 303 -32.57 -10.33 -5.17
C LEU A 303 -34.07 -10.00 -5.01
N GLY A 304 -34.75 -9.72 -6.12
CA GLY A 304 -36.21 -9.48 -6.14
C GLY A 304 -37.01 -10.66 -5.62
N THR A 305 -36.69 -11.86 -6.10
CA THR A 305 -37.37 -13.10 -5.68
C THR A 305 -37.14 -13.39 -4.21
N ALA A 306 -35.89 -13.30 -3.73
CA ALA A 306 -35.54 -13.54 -2.34
C ALA A 306 -36.27 -12.58 -1.38
N LEU A 307 -36.42 -11.31 -1.76
CA LEU A 307 -37.18 -10.35 -0.96
C LEU A 307 -38.68 -10.66 -0.94
N GLN A 308 -39.27 -11.07 -2.08
CA GLN A 308 -40.69 -11.44 -2.17
C GLN A 308 -41.01 -12.70 -1.36
N GLU A 309 -40.11 -13.68 -1.37
CA GLU A 309 -40.24 -14.94 -0.61
C GLU A 309 -39.84 -14.80 0.86
N ASN A 310 -39.39 -13.60 1.27
CA ASN A 310 -38.83 -13.32 2.60
C ASN A 310 -37.64 -14.24 2.97
N ASP A 311 -36.88 -14.69 1.96
CA ASP A 311 -35.63 -15.42 2.12
C ASP A 311 -34.47 -14.43 2.35
N LEU A 312 -34.35 -13.97 3.59
CA LEU A 312 -33.33 -13.01 4.02
C LEU A 312 -31.90 -13.56 3.87
N SER A 313 -31.72 -14.87 4.01
CA SER A 313 -30.42 -15.52 3.84
C SER A 313 -30.02 -15.54 2.36
N GLY A 314 -30.94 -15.90 1.47
CA GLY A 314 -30.76 -15.84 0.02
C GLY A 314 -30.53 -14.41 -0.48
N LEU A 315 -31.25 -13.43 0.08
CA LEU A 315 -31.08 -12.01 -0.22
C LEU A 315 -29.66 -11.54 0.14
N ALA A 316 -29.17 -11.85 1.34
CA ALA A 316 -27.82 -11.49 1.78
C ALA A 316 -26.73 -12.17 0.94
N ALA A 317 -26.89 -13.46 0.63
CA ALA A 317 -25.93 -14.22 -0.17
C ALA A 317 -25.86 -13.69 -1.61
N THR A 318 -27.00 -13.38 -2.20
CA THR A 318 -27.08 -12.82 -3.56
C THR A 318 -26.51 -11.40 -3.60
N ALA A 319 -26.78 -10.58 -2.59
CA ALA A 319 -26.21 -9.22 -2.49
C ALA A 319 -24.69 -9.26 -2.36
N HIS A 320 -24.15 -10.23 -1.61
CA HIS A 320 -22.71 -10.46 -1.49
C HIS A 320 -22.07 -10.88 -2.82
N SER A 321 -22.70 -11.83 -3.53
CA SER A 321 -22.25 -12.28 -4.86
C SER A 321 -22.23 -11.14 -5.86
N MET A 322 -23.34 -10.40 -5.95
CA MET A 322 -23.49 -9.29 -6.89
C MET A 322 -22.52 -8.14 -6.59
N LYS A 323 -22.16 -7.92 -5.32
CA LYS A 323 -21.12 -6.96 -4.95
C LYS A 323 -19.77 -7.35 -5.58
N SER A 324 -19.41 -8.64 -5.59
CA SER A 324 -18.20 -9.11 -6.29
C SER A 324 -18.31 -8.85 -7.80
N THR A 325 -19.44 -9.19 -8.42
CA THR A 325 -19.72 -8.93 -9.84
C THR A 325 -19.53 -7.45 -10.22
N VAL A 326 -20.02 -6.54 -9.38
CA VAL A 326 -19.93 -5.09 -9.57
C VAL A 326 -18.52 -4.57 -9.32
N SER A 327 -17.82 -5.10 -8.31
CA SER A 327 -16.44 -4.72 -7.98
C SER A 327 -15.46 -5.16 -9.08
N TYR A 328 -15.71 -6.31 -9.73
CA TYR A 328 -14.95 -6.74 -10.92
C TYR A 328 -15.05 -5.75 -12.08
N MET A 329 -16.13 -4.96 -12.17
CA MET A 329 -16.29 -3.91 -13.17
C MET A 329 -15.78 -2.53 -12.70
N GLY A 330 -15.15 -2.46 -11.52
CA GLY A 330 -14.71 -1.21 -10.92
C GLY A 330 -15.85 -0.28 -10.47
N MET A 331 -17.08 -0.79 -10.38
CA MET A 331 -18.28 0.00 -10.09
C MET A 331 -18.59 0.08 -8.59
N GLU A 332 -17.56 0.33 -7.78
CA GLU A 332 -17.67 0.29 -6.31
C GLU A 332 -18.64 1.37 -5.77
N GLN A 333 -18.80 2.49 -6.50
CA GLN A 333 -19.67 3.61 -6.13
C GLN A 333 -20.65 4.00 -7.24
N PRO A 334 -21.94 4.25 -6.92
CA PRO A 334 -22.60 4.00 -5.63
C PRO A 334 -23.10 2.55 -5.47
N LEU A 335 -23.03 1.72 -6.53
CA LEU A 335 -23.70 0.41 -6.59
C LEU A 335 -23.11 -0.62 -5.61
N GLY A 336 -21.78 -0.73 -5.51
CA GLY A 336 -21.13 -1.63 -4.55
C GLY A 336 -21.51 -1.33 -3.09
N GLN A 337 -21.58 -0.05 -2.72
CA GLN A 337 -22.05 0.38 -1.39
C GLN A 337 -23.51 0.04 -1.13
N LEU A 338 -24.40 0.25 -2.10
CA LEU A 338 -25.81 -0.11 -1.96
C LEU A 338 -25.99 -1.61 -1.73
N LEU A 339 -25.25 -2.45 -2.46
CA LEU A 339 -25.25 -3.90 -2.28
C LEU A 339 -24.71 -4.32 -0.91
N LYS A 340 -23.65 -3.67 -0.41
CA LYS A 340 -23.12 -3.89 0.95
C LYS A 340 -24.16 -3.51 2.02
N ARG A 341 -24.87 -2.39 1.85
CA ARG A 341 -25.94 -1.97 2.76
C ARG A 341 -27.10 -2.97 2.75
N LEU A 342 -27.50 -3.44 1.58
CA LEU A 342 -28.53 -4.46 1.43
C LEU A 342 -28.12 -5.80 2.09
N GLU A 343 -26.88 -6.25 1.88
CA GLU A 343 -26.31 -7.45 2.53
C GLU A 343 -26.38 -7.35 4.06
N LEU A 344 -25.94 -6.22 4.63
CA LEU A 344 -25.92 -6.01 6.08
C LEU A 344 -27.33 -5.90 6.66
N ALA A 345 -28.23 -5.17 6.00
CA ALA A 345 -29.61 -5.02 6.42
C ALA A 345 -30.34 -6.37 6.43
N ALA A 346 -30.08 -7.23 5.44
CA ALA A 346 -30.67 -8.57 5.36
C ALA A 346 -30.16 -9.53 6.47
N ARG A 347 -28.96 -9.29 7.00
CA ARG A 347 -28.36 -10.09 8.10
C ARG A 347 -28.68 -9.58 9.51
N ALA A 348 -29.39 -8.47 9.64
CA ALA A 348 -29.74 -7.92 10.94
C ALA A 348 -30.65 -8.87 11.73
N GLU A 349 -30.62 -8.79 13.07
CA GLU A 349 -31.48 -9.63 13.94
C GLU A 349 -32.98 -9.37 13.74
N ALA A 350 -33.33 -8.15 13.32
CA ALA A 350 -34.71 -7.75 12.97
C ALA A 350 -34.69 -6.87 11.71
N PRO A 351 -34.65 -7.46 10.50
CA PRO A 351 -34.59 -6.70 9.25
C PRO A 351 -35.90 -5.95 9.00
N ASP A 352 -35.79 -4.66 8.70
CA ASP A 352 -36.92 -3.85 8.26
C ASP A 352 -37.19 -4.10 6.76
N THR A 353 -38.29 -4.80 6.48
CA THR A 353 -38.72 -5.11 5.10
C THR A 353 -38.97 -3.87 4.25
N ALA A 354 -39.44 -2.76 4.83
CA ALA A 354 -39.65 -1.53 4.07
C ALA A 354 -38.30 -0.90 3.67
N HIS A 355 -37.31 -0.96 4.57
CA HIS A 355 -35.95 -0.52 4.29
C HIS A 355 -35.26 -1.39 3.24
N LEU A 356 -35.42 -2.73 3.32
CA LEU A 356 -34.88 -3.66 2.33
C LEU A 356 -35.47 -3.43 0.94
N SER A 357 -36.77 -3.21 0.83
CA SER A 357 -37.44 -2.85 -0.44
C SER A 357 -36.90 -1.56 -1.03
N SER A 358 -36.74 -0.52 -0.21
CA SER A 358 -36.17 0.77 -0.65
C SER A 358 -34.72 0.62 -1.14
N LEU A 359 -33.89 -0.14 -0.44
CA LEU A 359 -32.51 -0.42 -0.88
C LEU A 359 -32.49 -1.22 -2.19
N LEU A 360 -33.38 -2.21 -2.33
CA LEU A 360 -33.46 -3.02 -3.54
C LEU A 360 -33.92 -2.21 -4.76
N GLU A 361 -34.87 -1.28 -4.60
CA GLU A 361 -35.27 -0.36 -5.67
C GLU A 361 -34.10 0.51 -6.13
N GLU A 362 -33.30 1.03 -5.19
CA GLU A 362 -32.09 1.80 -5.52
C GLU A 362 -31.03 0.94 -6.24
N VAL A 363 -30.77 -0.28 -5.75
CA VAL A 363 -29.88 -1.25 -6.39
C VAL A 363 -30.37 -1.57 -7.81
N SER A 364 -31.67 -1.77 -8.01
CA SER A 364 -32.26 -2.08 -9.32
C SER A 364 -32.04 -0.94 -10.30
N ARG A 365 -32.38 0.30 -9.90
CA ARG A 365 -32.17 1.51 -10.70
C ARG A 365 -30.70 1.69 -11.09
N MET A 366 -29.77 1.53 -10.14
CA MET A 366 -28.33 1.68 -10.40
C MET A 366 -27.78 0.57 -11.30
N THR A 367 -28.25 -0.67 -11.12
CA THR A 367 -27.85 -1.81 -11.95
C THR A 367 -28.30 -1.60 -13.40
N GLU A 368 -29.52 -1.12 -13.64
CA GLU A 368 -30.00 -0.83 -14.99
C GLU A 368 -29.21 0.29 -15.68
N GLN A 369 -28.70 1.26 -14.94
CA GLN A 369 -27.80 2.29 -15.48
C GLN A 369 -26.41 1.73 -15.77
N ALA A 370 -25.87 0.87 -14.90
CA ALA A 370 -24.61 0.15 -15.15
C ALA A 370 -24.69 -0.68 -16.43
N LEU A 371 -25.76 -1.46 -16.58
CA LEU A 371 -26.00 -2.30 -17.77
C LEU A 371 -26.04 -1.47 -19.06
N ARG A 372 -26.66 -0.28 -19.03
CA ARG A 372 -26.67 0.65 -20.17
C ARG A 372 -25.27 1.17 -20.49
N LYS A 373 -24.54 1.68 -19.49
CA LYS A 373 -23.18 2.18 -19.68
C LYS A 373 -22.22 1.12 -20.23
N VAL A 374 -22.26 -0.10 -19.69
CA VAL A 374 -21.42 -1.20 -20.20
C VAL A 374 -21.74 -1.53 -21.66
N ARG A 375 -23.03 -1.50 -22.05
CA ARG A 375 -23.42 -1.70 -23.46
C ARG A 375 -22.96 -0.59 -24.39
N GLU A 376 -23.03 0.66 -23.92
CA GLU A 376 -22.71 1.82 -24.74
C GLU A 376 -21.20 2.06 -24.87
N GLU A 377 -20.44 1.80 -23.82
CA GLU A 377 -19.04 2.23 -23.73
C GLU A 377 -18.03 1.08 -23.91
N LEU A 378 -18.36 -0.17 -23.52
CA LEU A 378 -17.41 -1.29 -23.51
C LEU A 378 -17.60 -2.29 -24.66
N LEU A 379 -18.84 -2.50 -25.11
CA LEU A 379 -19.16 -3.44 -26.18
C LEU A 379 -18.67 -3.01 -27.58
N PRO A 380 -18.69 -1.71 -27.95
CA PRO A 380 -18.15 -1.25 -29.24
C PRO A 380 -16.64 -1.47 -29.40
N LEU A 381 -15.89 -1.64 -28.30
CA LEU A 381 -14.44 -1.86 -28.31
C LEU A 381 -14.03 -3.23 -28.86
N ARG A 382 -15.00 -4.09 -29.22
CA ARG A 382 -14.78 -5.41 -29.82
C ARG A 382 -14.59 -5.36 -31.34
N GLU A 383 -14.96 -4.26 -31.98
CA GLU A 383 -14.97 -4.10 -33.45
C GLU A 383 -13.83 -3.22 -34.01
N GLU A 384 -13.01 -2.60 -33.13
CA GLU A 384 -11.76 -1.89 -33.46
C GLU A 384 -10.53 -2.67 -33.02
#